data_AF-B3MFC0-F1
#
_entry.id   AF-B3MFC0-F1
#
_cell.length_a   1.000
_cell.length_b   1.000
_cell.length_c   1.000
_cell.angle_alpha   90.00
_cell.angle_beta   90.00
_cell.angle_gamma   90.00
#
_symmetry.space_group_name_H-M   'P 1'
#
loop_
_entity.id
_entity.type
_entity.pdbx_description
1 polymer ?
#
loop_
_entity_poly.entity_id
_entity_poly.type
_entity_poly.pdbx_seq_one_letter_code
_entity_poly.pdbx_strand_id
1 'polypeptide(L)'
;MHVSVILTLLTIFIVRSSSQECKGDSCQSQCDSYCFGVLKPCMSNLAALQRRTESCEAAVTLARLALNDKRLETFGSPLSVSNDKDNSTQLELASTPRSVRRGNSTTFEKLGSKYYYVEKDQKVKWHVALQKCHEMGGHLANLRHQEDLDTIKRKLVINARYWIDITDQFQEGKYISMTNGSEASFLKWDNTEPTNDGDCVDVIAYNGKVAMNDNSCSKELYFICETSASF
;
A
#
# COMPACT_ATOMS: atom_id res chain seq x y z
N MET A 1 44.79 2.75 53.11
CA MET A 1 45.68 2.77 51.91
C MET A 1 45.27 1.80 50.80
N HIS A 2 44.43 0.78 51.00
CA HIS A 2 44.06 -0.16 49.93
C HIS A 2 42.82 0.20 49.08
N VAL A 3 41.88 1.01 49.59
CA VAL A 3 40.68 1.41 48.83
C VAL A 3 40.98 2.48 47.77
N SER A 4 41.93 3.38 48.04
CA SER A 4 42.33 4.44 47.10
C SER A 4 43.04 3.89 45.85
N VAL A 5 43.84 2.82 46.02
CA VAL A 5 44.59 2.19 44.91
C VAL A 5 43.65 1.45 43.95
N ILE A 6 42.58 0.85 44.46
CA ILE A 6 41.58 0.15 43.63
C ILE A 6 40.75 1.16 42.81
N LEU A 7 40.41 2.31 43.37
CA LEU A 7 39.67 3.36 42.66
C LEU A 7 40.52 4.04 41.56
N THR A 8 41.84 4.18 41.79
CA THR A 8 42.77 4.66 40.76
C THR A 8 43.00 3.64 39.64
N LEU A 9 42.99 2.34 39.93
CA LEU A 9 43.16 1.29 38.89
C LEU A 9 41.89 1.10 38.05
N LEU A 10 40.70 1.23 38.64
CA LEU A 10 39.42 1.20 37.92
C LEU A 10 39.22 2.43 37.02
N THR A 11 39.66 3.61 37.45
CA THR A 11 39.63 4.81 36.59
C THR A 11 40.64 4.73 35.45
N ILE A 12 41.83 4.14 35.66
CA ILE A 12 42.79 3.87 34.56
C ILE A 12 42.22 2.86 33.54
N PHE A 13 41.45 1.85 33.98
CA PHE A 13 40.79 0.90 33.07
C PHE A 13 39.62 1.51 32.29
N ILE A 14 38.83 2.41 32.92
CA ILE A 14 37.69 3.08 32.27
C ILE A 14 38.16 4.19 31.31
N VAL A 15 39.29 4.86 31.61
CA VAL A 15 39.92 5.82 30.69
C VAL A 15 40.61 5.11 29.52
N ARG A 16 41.02 3.84 29.66
CA ARG A 16 41.55 3.05 28.53
C ARG A 16 40.49 2.50 27.58
N SER A 17 39.22 2.44 27.98
CA SER A 17 38.12 2.05 27.08
C SER A 17 37.53 3.23 26.30
N SER A 18 37.98 4.45 26.56
CA SER A 18 37.35 5.66 26.03
C SER A 18 38.43 6.64 25.59
N SER A 19 38.49 6.93 24.30
CA SER A 19 39.39 7.88 23.61
C SER A 19 40.84 7.43 23.40
N GLN A 20 41.05 6.61 22.39
CA GLN A 20 42.25 6.76 21.55
C GLN A 20 41.81 7.54 20.31
N GLU A 21 42.01 8.87 20.34
CA GLU A 21 41.92 9.69 19.14
C GLU A 21 43.00 9.23 18.16
N CYS A 22 42.60 8.61 17.05
CA CYS A 22 43.50 8.30 15.96
C CYS A 22 43.89 9.61 15.26
N LYS A 23 45.15 10.03 15.42
CA LYS A 23 45.78 11.07 14.58
C LYS A 23 46.67 10.41 13.52
N GLY A 24 46.29 10.56 12.25
CA GLY A 24 47.10 10.23 11.08
C GLY A 24 46.44 9.27 10.07
N ASP A 25 46.80 9.44 8.79
CA ASP A 25 46.20 8.85 7.58
C ASP A 25 46.25 7.30 7.44
N SER A 26 46.52 6.54 8.52
CA SER A 26 46.51 5.07 8.46
C SER A 26 45.24 4.41 9.01
N CYS A 27 44.28 5.18 9.53
CA CYS A 27 43.00 4.65 10.01
C CYS A 27 41.89 4.65 8.93
N GLN A 28 42.26 4.64 7.65
CA GLN A 28 41.29 4.69 6.53
C GLN A 28 41.03 3.31 5.91
N SER A 29 41.96 2.35 5.94
CA SER A 29 41.82 1.15 5.08
C SER A 29 41.03 -0.02 5.67
N GLN A 30 40.82 -0.09 6.99
CA GLN A 30 40.17 -1.24 7.64
C GLN A 30 38.72 -0.98 8.09
N CYS A 31 38.34 0.27 8.36
CA CYS A 31 36.93 0.61 8.61
C CYS A 31 36.11 0.70 7.31
N ASP A 32 36.75 1.06 6.20
CA ASP A 32 36.09 1.19 4.90
C ASP A 32 35.64 -0.18 4.34
N SER A 33 36.40 -1.26 4.53
CA SER A 33 36.01 -2.56 3.97
C SER A 33 34.87 -3.25 4.73
N TYR A 34 34.79 -3.06 6.06
CA TYR A 34 33.79 -3.71 6.89
C TYR A 34 32.44 -2.99 6.79
N CYS A 35 32.43 -1.65 6.86
CA CYS A 35 31.22 -0.85 6.67
C CYS A 35 30.66 -0.99 5.24
N PHE A 36 31.52 -0.96 4.22
CA PHE A 36 31.09 -1.14 2.84
C PHE A 36 30.63 -2.58 2.58
N GLY A 37 31.24 -3.59 3.20
CA GLY A 37 30.83 -4.99 3.09
C GLY A 37 29.43 -5.26 3.66
N VAL A 38 29.10 -4.66 4.81
CA VAL A 38 27.78 -4.79 5.46
C VAL A 38 26.71 -3.96 4.74
N LEU A 39 27.07 -2.79 4.20
CA LEU A 39 26.13 -1.92 3.47
C LEU A 39 25.95 -2.33 2.00
N LYS A 40 26.86 -3.11 1.41
CA LYS A 40 26.80 -3.50 -0.01
C LYS A 40 25.50 -4.22 -0.39
N PRO A 41 24.98 -5.19 0.38
CA PRO A 41 23.69 -5.83 0.10
C PRO A 41 22.51 -4.84 0.20
N CYS A 42 22.55 -3.92 1.17
CA CYS A 42 21.51 -2.91 1.36
C CYS A 42 21.54 -1.87 0.23
N MET A 43 22.72 -1.42 -0.19
CA MET A 43 22.90 -0.47 -1.30
C MET A 43 22.58 -1.09 -2.66
N SER A 44 22.90 -2.37 -2.88
CA SER A 44 22.47 -3.07 -4.10
C SER A 44 20.96 -3.26 -4.14
N ASN A 45 20.33 -3.52 -2.99
CA ASN A 45 18.87 -3.56 -2.88
C ASN A 45 18.25 -2.17 -3.08
N LEU A 46 18.86 -1.11 -2.54
CA LEU A 46 18.41 0.27 -2.74
C LEU A 46 18.51 0.67 -4.21
N ALA A 47 19.61 0.34 -4.89
CA ALA A 47 19.76 0.59 -6.32
C ALA A 47 18.80 -0.25 -7.18
N ALA A 48 18.50 -1.49 -6.78
CA ALA A 48 17.50 -2.32 -7.43
C ALA A 48 16.07 -1.78 -7.22
N LEU A 49 15.77 -1.28 -6.02
CA LEU A 49 14.52 -0.64 -5.68
C LEU A 49 14.36 0.69 -6.44
N GLN A 50 15.41 1.52 -6.52
CA GLN A 50 15.41 2.75 -7.31
C GLN A 50 15.15 2.47 -8.79
N ARG A 51 15.79 1.46 -9.39
CA ARG A 51 15.51 1.05 -10.78
C ARG A 51 14.07 0.56 -10.98
N ARG A 52 13.50 -0.14 -9.99
CA ARG A 52 12.09 -0.55 -10.03
C ARG A 52 11.16 0.66 -9.93
N THR A 53 11.48 1.65 -9.10
CA THR A 53 10.72 2.91 -9.00
C THR A 53 10.81 3.70 -10.30
N GLU A 54 11.99 3.85 -10.89
CA GLU A 54 12.18 4.52 -12.19
C GLU A 54 11.42 3.80 -13.32
N SER A 55 11.44 2.46 -13.35
CA SER A 55 10.65 1.67 -14.29
C SER A 55 9.14 1.83 -14.07
N CYS A 56 8.70 1.94 -12.82
CA CYS A 56 7.30 2.17 -12.46
C CYS A 56 6.86 3.58 -12.83
N GLU A 57 7.68 4.60 -12.58
CA GLU A 57 7.45 5.99 -12.98
C GLU A 57 7.41 6.15 -14.50
N ALA A 58 8.29 5.45 -15.22
CA ALA A 58 8.26 5.38 -16.67
C ALA A 58 6.97 4.70 -17.18
N ALA A 59 6.57 3.58 -16.58
CA ALA A 59 5.33 2.89 -16.94
C ALA A 59 4.07 3.74 -16.65
N VAL A 60 4.04 4.44 -15.52
CA VAL A 60 2.97 5.39 -15.17
C VAL A 60 2.94 6.57 -16.14
N THR A 61 4.10 7.09 -16.54
CA THR A 61 4.20 8.17 -17.54
C THR A 61 3.71 7.70 -18.91
N LEU A 62 4.09 6.50 -19.35
CA LEU A 62 3.59 5.89 -20.59
C LEU A 62 2.08 5.65 -20.53
N ALA A 63 1.55 5.16 -19.41
CA ALA A 63 0.11 4.98 -19.23
C ALA A 63 -0.65 6.32 -19.30
N ARG A 64 -0.09 7.39 -18.72
CA ARG A 64 -0.66 8.75 -18.83
C ARG A 64 -0.61 9.29 -20.26
N LEU A 65 0.47 9.05 -21.00
CA LEU A 65 0.59 9.41 -22.42
C LEU A 65 -0.43 8.64 -23.28
N ALA A 66 -0.55 7.33 -23.07
CA ALA A 66 -1.53 6.50 -23.76
C ALA A 66 -2.99 6.90 -23.45
N LEU A 67 -3.28 7.30 -22.21
CA LEU A 67 -4.59 7.87 -21.83
C LEU A 67 -4.86 9.20 -22.53
N ASN A 68 -3.84 10.05 -22.68
CA ASN A 68 -3.96 11.32 -23.41
C ASN A 68 -4.14 11.11 -24.93
N ASP A 69 -3.50 10.09 -25.49
CA ASP A 69 -3.64 9.73 -26.91
C ASP A 69 -5.05 9.18 -27.21
N LYS A 70 -5.55 8.28 -26.36
CA LYS A 70 -6.95 7.79 -26.43
C LYS A 70 -7.97 8.93 -26.29
N ARG A 71 -7.62 9.97 -25.53
CA ARG A 71 -8.43 11.20 -25.42
C ARG A 71 -8.40 12.00 -26.73
N LEU A 72 -7.26 12.09 -27.43
CA LEU A 72 -7.16 12.74 -28.74
C LEU A 72 -8.01 12.04 -29.81
N GLU A 73 -8.09 10.71 -29.81
CA GLU A 73 -8.98 9.98 -30.73
C GLU A 73 -10.48 10.21 -30.44
N THR A 74 -10.83 10.38 -29.16
CA THR A 74 -12.21 10.68 -28.75
C THR A 74 -12.63 12.10 -29.19
N PHE A 75 -11.67 13.03 -29.33
CA PHE A 75 -11.90 14.37 -29.88
C PHE A 75 -11.79 14.44 -31.41
N GLY A 76 -11.11 13.48 -32.05
CA GLY A 76 -10.94 13.40 -33.51
C GLY A 76 -12.13 12.79 -34.26
N SER A 77 -13.16 12.33 -33.56
CA SER A 77 -14.41 11.89 -34.20
C SER A 77 -15.21 13.11 -34.69
N PRO A 78 -15.58 13.21 -35.99
CA PRO A 78 -16.24 14.40 -36.52
C PRO A 78 -17.59 14.65 -35.82
N LEU A 79 -17.64 15.74 -35.03
CA LEU A 79 -18.90 16.34 -34.60
C LEU A 79 -19.58 16.95 -35.84
N SER A 80 -20.69 16.37 -36.30
CA SER A 80 -21.59 17.06 -37.22
C SER A 80 -22.34 18.14 -36.44
N VAL A 81 -21.92 19.40 -36.58
CA VAL A 81 -22.62 20.56 -36.02
C VAL A 81 -23.11 21.44 -37.17
N SER A 82 -24.44 21.54 -37.26
CA SER A 82 -25.14 22.55 -38.04
C SER A 82 -24.84 23.94 -37.47
N ASN A 83 -24.54 24.87 -38.36
CA ASN A 83 -24.20 26.25 -38.04
C ASN A 83 -25.42 27.02 -37.55
N ASP A 84 -25.35 27.56 -36.33
CA ASP A 84 -26.04 28.79 -35.98
C ASP A 84 -25.03 29.79 -35.41
N LYS A 85 -25.08 30.98 -35.99
CA LYS A 85 -24.24 32.15 -35.74
C LYS A 85 -24.79 32.89 -34.52
N ASP A 86 -23.97 33.25 -33.55
CA ASP A 86 -23.96 34.63 -33.03
C ASP A 86 -22.73 34.93 -32.15
N ASN A 87 -22.55 36.23 -31.92
CA ASN A 87 -21.33 37.00 -31.70
C ASN A 87 -20.64 36.91 -30.33
N SER A 88 -19.32 37.05 -30.40
CA SER A 88 -18.44 37.96 -29.64
C SER A 88 -18.76 38.29 -28.18
N THR A 89 -17.98 37.76 -27.23
CA THR A 89 -17.31 38.60 -26.21
C THR A 89 -16.23 37.84 -25.42
N GLN A 90 -15.04 38.46 -25.39
CA GLN A 90 -14.10 38.54 -24.27
C GLN A 90 -13.38 37.25 -23.79
N LEU A 91 -12.07 37.21 -24.05
CA LEU A 91 -11.10 36.36 -23.36
C LEU A 91 -11.10 36.71 -21.85
N GLU A 92 -11.82 35.93 -21.06
CA GLU A 92 -11.53 35.76 -19.64
C GLU A 92 -10.92 34.39 -19.40
N LEU A 93 -9.84 34.38 -18.64
CA LEU A 93 -9.14 33.19 -18.18
C LEU A 93 -10.07 32.45 -17.20
N ALA A 94 -10.99 31.66 -17.74
CA ALA A 94 -11.92 30.88 -16.95
C ALA A 94 -11.14 29.88 -16.10
N SER A 95 -11.31 30.06 -14.79
CA SER A 95 -10.91 29.15 -13.72
C SER A 95 -11.01 27.69 -14.14
N THR A 96 -9.96 26.94 -13.79
CA THR A 96 -9.87 25.49 -13.70
C THR A 96 -11.21 24.75 -13.76
N PRO A 97 -11.35 23.69 -14.59
CA PRO A 97 -12.58 22.93 -14.66
C PRO A 97 -12.97 22.46 -13.27
N ARG A 98 -14.11 23.00 -12.80
CA ARG A 98 -14.79 22.62 -11.58
C ARG A 98 -14.84 21.10 -11.55
N SER A 99 -14.07 20.50 -10.64
CA SER A 99 -14.23 19.11 -10.23
C SER A 99 -15.72 18.89 -10.05
N VAL A 100 -16.34 18.17 -10.99
CA VAL A 100 -17.63 17.55 -10.75
C VAL A 100 -17.34 16.53 -9.68
N ARG A 101 -17.44 16.95 -8.41
CA ARG A 101 -17.60 16.03 -7.29
C ARG A 101 -18.89 15.29 -7.56
N ARG A 102 -18.80 14.21 -8.32
CA ARG A 102 -19.88 13.27 -8.52
C ARG A 102 -20.03 12.58 -7.17
N GLY A 103 -20.97 13.11 -6.39
CA GLY A 103 -21.26 12.65 -5.04
C GLY A 103 -21.70 11.19 -5.09
N ASN A 104 -20.83 10.32 -4.60
CA ASN A 104 -21.21 9.45 -3.50
C ASN A 104 -20.34 9.90 -2.33
N SER A 105 -20.95 10.37 -1.25
CA SER A 105 -20.23 10.55 0.01
C SER A 105 -19.86 9.14 0.48
N THR A 106 -18.66 8.69 0.15
CA THR A 106 -18.11 7.42 0.64
C THR A 106 -17.73 7.61 2.11
N THR A 107 -18.70 7.41 2.98
CA THR A 107 -18.52 7.61 4.42
C THR A 107 -17.97 6.34 5.05
N PHE A 108 -16.77 6.43 5.65
CA PHE A 108 -16.24 5.36 6.48
C PHE A 108 -16.97 5.31 7.83
N GLU A 109 -17.30 4.10 8.29
CA GLU A 109 -17.92 3.86 9.58
C GLU A 109 -16.86 3.45 10.62
N LYS A 110 -16.90 4.05 11.81
CA LYS A 110 -16.03 3.64 12.91
C LYS A 110 -16.47 2.29 13.45
N LEU A 111 -15.60 1.30 13.37
CA LEU A 111 -15.83 -0.06 13.86
C LEU A 111 -14.61 -0.48 14.69
N GLY A 112 -14.80 -0.54 16.02
CA GLY A 112 -13.70 -0.78 16.95
C GLY A 112 -12.74 0.42 16.98
N SER A 113 -11.45 0.15 16.75
CA SER A 113 -10.39 1.16 16.74
C SER A 113 -10.13 1.80 15.36
N LYS A 114 -10.74 1.27 14.30
CA LYS A 114 -10.49 1.64 12.90
C LYS A 114 -11.77 2.15 12.22
N TYR A 115 -11.61 2.69 11.02
CA TYR A 115 -12.72 3.12 10.19
C TYR A 115 -12.76 2.26 8.94
N TYR A 116 -13.95 1.76 8.57
CA TYR A 116 -14.13 0.89 7.42
C TYR A 116 -15.22 1.38 6.49
N TYR A 117 -15.01 1.15 5.20
CA TYR A 117 -16.04 1.24 4.18
C TYR A 117 -16.23 -0.14 3.56
N VAL A 118 -17.46 -0.64 3.58
CA VAL A 118 -17.82 -1.95 3.02
C VAL A 118 -18.63 -1.70 1.75
N GLU A 119 -18.02 -1.93 0.58
CA GLU A 119 -18.71 -1.84 -0.71
C GLU A 119 -19.74 -2.96 -0.85
N LYS A 120 -20.94 -2.67 -1.34
CA LYS A 120 -22.04 -3.66 -1.45
C LYS A 120 -22.74 -3.65 -2.80
N ASP A 121 -22.44 -2.68 -3.65
CA ASP A 121 -23.12 -2.45 -4.91
C ASP A 121 -22.21 -2.77 -6.10
N GLN A 122 -20.90 -2.56 -5.96
CA GLN A 122 -19.94 -2.77 -7.06
C GLN A 122 -18.95 -3.89 -6.77
N LYS A 123 -18.89 -4.85 -7.69
CA LYS A 123 -17.86 -5.88 -7.71
C LYS A 123 -16.75 -5.48 -8.67
N VAL A 124 -15.50 -5.70 -8.26
CA VAL A 124 -14.32 -5.36 -9.05
C VAL A 124 -13.19 -6.36 -8.83
N LYS A 125 -12.20 -6.34 -9.71
CA LYS A 125 -10.95 -7.09 -9.56
C LYS A 125 -10.14 -6.58 -8.38
N TRP A 126 -9.28 -7.44 -7.82
CA TRP A 126 -8.52 -7.12 -6.61
C TRP A 126 -7.66 -5.85 -6.76
N HIS A 127 -6.95 -5.70 -7.88
CA HIS A 127 -6.14 -4.51 -8.15
C HIS A 127 -6.97 -3.22 -8.32
N VAL A 128 -8.21 -3.33 -8.80
CA VAL A 128 -9.14 -2.19 -8.89
C VAL A 128 -9.65 -1.80 -7.52
N ALA A 129 -9.87 -2.77 -6.62
CA ALA A 129 -10.25 -2.51 -5.24
C ALA A 129 -9.14 -1.77 -4.48
N LEU A 130 -7.87 -2.15 -4.67
CA LEU A 130 -6.72 -1.40 -4.14
C LEU A 130 -6.78 0.08 -4.54
N GLN A 131 -6.96 0.34 -5.84
CA GLN A 131 -7.04 1.70 -6.38
C GLN A 131 -8.25 2.47 -5.81
N LYS A 132 -9.44 1.86 -5.78
CA LYS A 132 -10.65 2.51 -5.25
C LYS A 132 -10.50 2.90 -3.79
N CYS A 133 -9.97 2.03 -2.95
CA CYS A 133 -9.74 2.37 -1.54
C CYS A 133 -8.73 3.50 -1.38
N HIS A 134 -7.69 3.53 -2.22
CA HIS A 134 -6.73 4.63 -2.24
C HIS A 134 -7.37 5.97 -2.65
N GLU A 135 -8.19 5.97 -3.71
CA GLU A 135 -8.94 7.16 -4.16
C GLU A 135 -9.93 7.68 -3.10
N MET A 136 -10.40 6.79 -2.22
CA MET A 136 -11.26 7.12 -1.08
C MET A 136 -10.49 7.65 0.15
N GLY A 137 -9.16 7.76 0.09
CA GLY A 137 -8.34 8.21 1.21
C GLY A 137 -8.08 7.12 2.26
N GLY A 138 -8.19 5.85 1.88
CA GLY A 138 -7.85 4.69 2.70
C GLY A 138 -6.97 3.69 1.94
N HIS A 139 -7.05 2.43 2.33
CA HIS A 139 -6.43 1.30 1.64
C HIS A 139 -7.35 0.09 1.74
N LEU A 140 -7.10 -1.00 1.01
CA LEU A 140 -7.83 -2.25 1.25
C LEU A 140 -7.63 -2.67 2.71
N ALA A 141 -8.65 -3.28 3.31
CA ALA A 141 -8.64 -3.59 4.72
C ALA A 141 -7.47 -4.52 5.09
N ASN A 142 -6.73 -4.13 6.12
CA ASN A 142 -5.63 -4.89 6.70
C ASN A 142 -6.11 -5.47 8.02
N LEU A 143 -6.74 -6.64 7.96
CA LEU A 143 -7.31 -7.32 9.12
C LEU A 143 -6.20 -8.02 9.89
N ARG A 144 -5.78 -7.44 11.02
CA ARG A 144 -4.58 -7.87 11.75
C ARG A 144 -4.86 -8.88 12.85
N HIS A 145 -6.11 -8.98 13.30
CA HIS A 145 -6.53 -9.83 14.40
C HIS A 145 -7.99 -10.28 14.22
N GLN A 146 -8.38 -11.31 15.00
CA GLN A 146 -9.75 -11.83 15.03
C GLN A 146 -10.80 -10.74 15.35
N GLU A 147 -10.46 -9.76 16.20
CA GLU A 147 -11.33 -8.63 16.55
C GLU A 147 -11.71 -7.77 15.35
N ASP A 148 -10.76 -7.50 14.44
CA ASP A 148 -11.03 -6.73 13.22
C ASP A 148 -12.12 -7.43 12.39
N LEU A 149 -11.93 -8.73 12.16
CA LEU A 149 -12.84 -9.57 11.39
C LEU A 149 -14.23 -9.67 12.04
N ASP A 150 -14.30 -9.84 13.37
CA ASP A 150 -15.56 -9.93 14.10
C ASP A 150 -16.32 -8.60 14.10
N THR A 151 -15.61 -7.48 14.08
CA THR A 151 -16.22 -6.15 14.07
C THR A 151 -16.85 -5.84 12.72
N ILE A 152 -16.17 -6.17 11.60
CA ILE A 152 -16.71 -5.96 10.26
C ILE A 152 -17.79 -6.97 9.88
N LYS A 153 -17.81 -8.16 10.50
CA LYS A 153 -18.73 -9.27 10.18
C LYS A 153 -20.19 -8.85 10.01
N ARG A 154 -20.70 -7.99 10.90
CA ARG A 154 -22.11 -7.54 10.88
C ARG A 154 -22.44 -6.63 9.69
N LYS A 155 -21.43 -6.09 9.01
CA LYS A 155 -21.58 -5.20 7.86
C LYS A 155 -21.51 -5.94 6.53
N LEU A 156 -21.03 -7.18 6.51
CA LEU A 156 -20.92 -7.98 5.30
C LEU A 156 -22.29 -8.49 4.85
N VAL A 157 -22.48 -8.55 3.53
CA VAL A 157 -23.66 -9.17 2.92
C VAL A 157 -23.54 -10.69 3.05
N ILE A 158 -24.62 -11.36 3.44
CA ILE A 158 -24.67 -12.82 3.55
C ILE A 158 -24.48 -13.44 2.16
N ASN A 159 -23.69 -14.51 2.08
CA ASN A 159 -23.32 -15.22 0.85
C ASN A 159 -22.56 -14.33 -0.16
N ALA A 160 -21.77 -13.40 0.36
CA ALA A 160 -20.92 -12.54 -0.43
C ALA A 160 -19.44 -12.71 -0.06
N ARG A 161 -18.58 -12.19 -0.92
CA ARG A 161 -17.12 -12.27 -0.83
C ARG A 161 -16.51 -10.88 -1.00
N TYR A 162 -15.43 -10.63 -0.27
CA TYR A 162 -14.85 -9.30 -0.14
C TYR A 162 -13.33 -9.33 -0.24
N TRP A 163 -12.75 -8.56 -1.17
CA TRP A 163 -11.31 -8.35 -1.23
C TRP A 163 -10.77 -7.65 0.03
N ILE A 164 -9.61 -8.12 0.48
CA ILE A 164 -8.75 -7.51 1.51
C ILE A 164 -7.34 -7.32 0.95
N ASP A 165 -6.44 -6.70 1.71
CA ASP A 165 -5.15 -6.24 1.20
C ASP A 165 -4.06 -7.31 1.07
N ILE A 166 -4.41 -8.59 1.23
CA ILE A 166 -3.45 -9.69 1.31
C ILE A 166 -3.30 -10.40 -0.05
N THR A 167 -2.05 -10.69 -0.41
CA THR A 167 -1.69 -11.42 -1.62
C THR A 167 -0.39 -12.20 -1.43
N ASP A 168 -0.20 -13.29 -2.17
CA ASP A 168 1.06 -14.02 -2.30
C ASP A 168 1.62 -14.02 -3.74
N GLN A 169 1.15 -13.09 -4.59
CA GLN A 169 1.63 -12.88 -5.97
C GLN A 169 3.15 -12.74 -6.12
N PHE A 170 3.85 -12.37 -5.04
CA PHE A 170 5.30 -12.19 -5.03
C PHE A 170 6.06 -13.49 -4.77
N GLN A 171 5.45 -14.40 -4.00
CA GLN A 171 6.02 -15.69 -3.64
C GLN A 171 4.89 -16.58 -3.10
N GLU A 172 4.59 -17.64 -3.86
CA GLU A 172 3.58 -18.64 -3.51
C GLU A 172 3.69 -19.12 -2.07
N GLY A 173 2.56 -19.14 -1.36
CA GLY A 173 2.47 -19.54 0.05
C GLY A 173 3.03 -18.50 1.04
N LYS A 174 3.48 -17.33 0.57
CA LYS A 174 3.90 -16.20 1.41
C LYS A 174 2.97 -15.00 1.23
N TYR A 175 1.94 -14.98 2.07
CA TYR A 175 0.92 -13.93 2.08
C TYR A 175 1.44 -12.64 2.72
N ILE A 176 1.46 -11.57 1.93
CA ILE A 176 1.88 -10.23 2.36
C ILE A 176 0.72 -9.23 2.27
N SER A 177 0.72 -8.25 3.17
CA SER A 177 -0.18 -7.10 3.10
C SER A 177 0.38 -6.06 2.14
N MET A 178 -0.42 -5.61 1.18
CA MET A 178 -0.07 -4.50 0.29
C MET A 178 -0.05 -3.15 0.98
N THR A 179 -0.72 -3.00 2.12
CA THR A 179 -0.76 -1.75 2.85
C THR A 179 0.58 -1.43 3.52
N ASN A 180 1.20 -2.43 4.16
CA ASN A 180 2.39 -2.22 4.98
C ASN A 180 3.63 -3.02 4.51
N GLY A 181 3.47 -3.90 3.53
CA GLY A 181 4.54 -4.74 2.98
C GLY A 181 5.01 -5.87 3.91
N SER A 182 4.36 -6.08 5.06
CA SER A 182 4.69 -7.16 5.99
C SER A 182 3.94 -8.44 5.64
N GLU A 183 4.46 -9.57 6.10
CA GLU A 183 3.72 -10.83 6.10
C GLU A 183 2.41 -10.70 6.91
N ALA A 184 1.35 -11.36 6.46
CA ALA A 184 0.06 -11.30 7.11
C ALA A 184 0.13 -11.89 8.53
N SER A 185 -0.14 -11.08 9.55
CA SER A 185 -0.12 -11.52 10.95
C SER A 185 -1.34 -12.35 11.34
N PHE A 186 -2.38 -12.34 10.52
CA PHE A 186 -3.64 -13.01 10.78
C PHE A 186 -4.25 -13.49 9.47
N LEU A 187 -4.46 -14.81 9.39
CA LEU A 187 -5.16 -15.48 8.31
C LEU A 187 -6.13 -16.47 8.94
N LYS A 188 -7.43 -16.26 8.71
CA LYS A 188 -8.48 -17.16 9.18
C LYS A 188 -9.04 -17.94 8.00
N TRP A 189 -8.24 -18.86 7.48
CA TRP A 189 -8.63 -19.70 6.34
C TRP A 189 -9.95 -20.43 6.61
N ASP A 190 -10.75 -20.61 5.56
CA ASP A 190 -11.83 -21.58 5.58
C ASP A 190 -11.25 -23.00 5.67
N ASN A 191 -12.07 -23.99 6.00
CA ASN A 191 -11.58 -25.33 6.38
C ASN A 191 -10.83 -26.05 5.26
N THR A 192 -11.00 -25.62 4.01
CA THR A 192 -10.34 -26.20 2.82
C THR A 192 -9.30 -25.29 2.20
N GLU A 193 -9.07 -24.11 2.77
CA GLU A 193 -8.19 -23.08 2.22
C GLU A 193 -6.84 -22.99 2.98
N PRO A 194 -5.78 -22.46 2.35
CA PRO A 194 -5.74 -22.07 0.94
C PRO A 194 -5.63 -23.26 -0.01
N THR A 195 -6.26 -23.18 -1.18
CA THR A 195 -6.21 -24.21 -2.22
C THR A 195 -5.12 -23.98 -3.27
N ASN A 196 -4.46 -22.82 -3.23
CA ASN A 196 -3.47 -22.37 -4.22
C ASN A 196 -4.10 -22.31 -5.63
N ASP A 197 -5.33 -21.79 -5.69
CA ASP A 197 -6.06 -21.58 -6.95
C ASP A 197 -6.10 -20.11 -7.39
N GLY A 198 -5.52 -19.23 -6.58
CA GLY A 198 -5.12 -17.89 -6.98
C GLY A 198 -4.45 -17.08 -5.87
N ASP A 199 -3.88 -15.94 -6.25
CA ASP A 199 -2.88 -15.29 -5.39
C ASP A 199 -3.43 -14.14 -4.51
N CYS A 200 -4.76 -13.94 -4.48
CA CYS A 200 -5.39 -12.80 -3.81
C CYS A 200 -6.42 -13.25 -2.80
N VAL A 201 -6.40 -12.67 -1.60
CA VAL A 201 -7.24 -13.14 -0.49
C VAL A 201 -8.56 -12.40 -0.44
N ASP A 202 -9.66 -13.15 -0.37
CA ASP A 202 -11.01 -12.66 -0.06
C ASP A 202 -11.52 -13.16 1.29
N VAL A 203 -12.42 -12.38 1.89
CA VAL A 203 -13.24 -12.79 3.05
C VAL A 203 -14.56 -13.36 2.52
N ILE A 204 -14.85 -14.62 2.85
CA ILE A 204 -16.12 -15.29 2.60
C ILE A 204 -17.07 -15.01 3.77
N ALA A 205 -18.22 -14.42 3.50
CA ALA A 205 -19.31 -14.29 4.46
C ALA A 205 -20.43 -15.29 4.12
N TYR A 206 -20.47 -16.44 4.80
CA TYR A 206 -21.44 -17.51 4.51
C TYR A 206 -22.16 -17.97 5.79
N ASN A 207 -23.50 -18.00 5.78
CA ASN A 207 -24.33 -18.43 6.90
C ASN A 207 -23.92 -17.84 8.28
N GLY A 208 -23.57 -16.55 8.31
CA GLY A 208 -23.15 -15.88 9.54
C GLY A 208 -21.78 -16.31 10.06
N LYS A 209 -20.98 -17.02 9.27
CA LYS A 209 -19.55 -17.27 9.51
C LYS A 209 -18.72 -16.41 8.54
N VAL A 210 -17.51 -16.10 8.98
CA VAL A 210 -16.52 -15.34 8.20
C VAL A 210 -15.19 -16.08 8.24
N ALA A 211 -14.64 -16.32 7.06
CA ALA A 211 -13.36 -16.98 6.84
C ALA A 211 -12.67 -16.37 5.62
N MET A 212 -11.43 -16.75 5.37
CA MET A 212 -10.59 -16.26 4.28
C MET A 212 -10.34 -17.35 3.25
N ASN A 213 -10.09 -16.95 2.02
CA ASN A 213 -9.88 -17.82 0.88
C ASN A 213 -8.89 -17.14 -0.06
N ASP A 214 -7.94 -17.89 -0.60
CA ASP A 214 -7.12 -17.44 -1.71
C ASP A 214 -7.94 -17.64 -3.00
N ASN A 215 -7.84 -16.69 -3.92
CA ASN A 215 -8.71 -16.67 -5.09
C ASN A 215 -8.03 -15.98 -6.24
N SER A 216 -8.48 -16.29 -7.45
CA SER A 216 -7.99 -15.60 -8.63
C SER A 216 -8.26 -14.10 -8.53
N CYS A 217 -7.18 -13.31 -8.54
CA CYS A 217 -7.19 -11.84 -8.48
C CYS A 217 -8.05 -11.17 -9.58
N SER A 218 -8.36 -11.93 -10.63
CA SER A 218 -9.17 -11.50 -11.77
C SER A 218 -10.69 -11.58 -11.54
N LYS A 219 -11.13 -12.25 -10.46
CA LYS A 219 -12.55 -12.32 -10.09
C LYS A 219 -13.07 -10.96 -9.68
N GLU A 220 -14.36 -10.73 -9.93
CA GLU A 220 -15.03 -9.52 -9.51
C GLU A 220 -15.77 -9.79 -8.20
N LEU A 221 -15.28 -9.22 -7.11
CA LEU A 221 -15.86 -9.34 -5.76
C LEU A 221 -16.10 -7.95 -5.17
N TYR A 222 -16.89 -7.87 -4.10
CA TYR A 222 -16.96 -6.65 -3.31
C TYR A 222 -15.61 -6.41 -2.62
N PHE A 223 -15.45 -5.29 -1.93
CA PHE A 223 -14.21 -4.97 -1.24
C PHE A 223 -14.45 -4.19 0.03
N ILE A 224 -13.46 -4.22 0.92
CA ILE A 224 -13.50 -3.50 2.19
C ILE A 224 -12.31 -2.55 2.20
N CYS A 225 -12.57 -1.27 2.39
CA CYS A 225 -11.54 -0.28 2.64
C CYS A 225 -11.41 -0.03 4.13
N GLU A 226 -10.20 0.29 4.57
CA GLU A 226 -9.84 0.72 5.91
C GLU A 226 -9.15 2.08 5.86
N THR A 227 -9.32 2.87 6.91
CA THR A 227 -8.51 4.06 7.18
C THR A 227 -8.33 4.26 8.68
N SER A 228 -7.23 4.89 9.07
CA SER A 228 -6.96 5.34 10.44
C SER A 228 -7.36 6.81 10.66
N ALA A 229 -7.74 7.53 9.59
CA ALA A 229 -8.17 8.91 9.67
C ALA A 229 -9.61 9.01 10.21
N SER A 230 -9.82 9.87 11.21
CA SER A 230 -11.15 10.34 11.58
C SER A 230 -11.56 11.48 10.64
N PHE A 231 -12.66 11.31 9.91
CA PHE A 231 -13.28 12.36 9.10
C PHE A 231 -14.40 13.07 9.86
#